data_AF-A0A8T1LYU2-F1
#
_entry.id   AF-A0A8T1LYU2-F1
#
_cell.length_a   1.000
_cell.length_b   1.000
_cell.length_c   1.000
_cell.angle_alpha   90.00
_cell.angle_beta   90.00
_cell.angle_gamma   90.00
#
_symmetry.space_group_name_H-M   'P 1'
#
loop_
_entity.id
_entity.type
_entity.pdbx_description
1 polymer ?
#
loop_
_entity_poly.entity_id
_entity_poly.type
_entity_poly.pdbx_seq_one_letter_code
_entity_poly.pdbx_strand_id
1 'polypeptide(L)'
;MSKNYSANQYEGPFWPDRMQLYGPTKKTNEHPKTRTRTTHIIANDQGHLLPNQKTAPGDCPWGNYVGTWDLPCHLYGYKVYNPCARSKEGMEYLQHKKELVDAAIDLAKANKCESVKKRFDEEMKN
;
A
#
# COMPACT_ATOMS: atom_id res chain seq x y z
N MET A 1 -8.05 1.01 17.07
CA MET A 1 -6.61 0.67 16.97
C MET A 1 -5.86 1.32 18.12
N SER A 2 -5.06 0.55 18.86
CA SER A 2 -4.16 1.07 19.91
C SER A 2 -2.74 1.30 19.37
N LYS A 3 -1.99 2.20 20.01
CA LYS A 3 -0.56 2.40 19.79
C LYS A 3 0.19 2.16 21.09
N ASN A 4 1.33 1.49 21.00
CA ASN A 4 2.27 1.32 22.10
C ASN A 4 3.42 2.32 21.92
N TYR A 5 3.73 3.07 22.97
CA TYR A 5 4.87 3.99 23.02
C TYR A 5 5.97 3.39 23.89
N SER A 6 7.22 3.74 23.60
CA SER A 6 8.37 3.31 24.41
C SER A 6 8.23 3.77 25.87
N ALA A 7 8.47 2.84 26.79
CA ALA A 7 8.62 3.10 28.22
C ALA A 7 10.10 3.25 28.63
N ASN A 8 10.97 3.54 27.65
CA ASN A 8 12.42 3.67 27.81
C ASN A 8 13.01 2.48 28.59
N GLN A 9 13.46 2.67 29.82
CA GLN A 9 14.17 1.66 30.61
C GLN A 9 13.32 0.42 30.96
N TYR A 10 11.99 0.54 30.94
CA TYR A 10 11.09 -0.52 31.39
C TYR A 10 10.50 -1.36 30.25
N GLU A 11 10.85 -1.10 28.99
CA GLU A 11 10.22 -1.81 27.86
C GLU A 11 10.80 -3.21 27.60
N GLY A 12 12.02 -3.48 28.09
CA GLY A 12 12.75 -4.73 27.81
C GLY A 12 11.98 -6.02 28.13
N PRO A 13 11.31 -6.15 29.30
CA PRO A 13 10.47 -7.31 29.61
C PRO A 13 9.26 -7.51 28.68
N PHE A 14 8.79 -6.43 28.03
CA PHE A 14 7.63 -6.43 27.15
C PHE A 14 8.01 -6.59 25.67
N TRP A 15 9.28 -6.84 25.37
CA TRP A 15 9.68 -7.17 24.02
C TRP A 15 9.06 -8.51 23.60
N PRO A 16 8.60 -8.62 22.33
CA PRO A 16 7.99 -9.84 21.83
C PRO A 16 8.79 -11.11 22.08
N ASP A 17 10.12 -11.01 21.94
CA ASP A 17 11.06 -12.12 22.15
C ASP A 17 11.02 -12.65 23.60
N ARG A 18 10.73 -11.79 24.58
CA ARG A 18 10.63 -12.16 26.00
C ARG A 18 9.22 -12.54 26.41
N MET A 19 8.21 -12.07 25.70
CA MET A 19 6.80 -12.42 25.89
C MET A 19 6.39 -13.75 25.22
N GLN A 20 7.36 -14.53 24.72
CA GLN A 20 7.11 -15.80 24.02
C GLN A 20 6.23 -15.65 22.78
N LEU A 21 6.32 -14.50 22.10
CA LEU A 21 5.58 -14.25 20.86
C LEU A 21 6.47 -14.61 19.66
N TYR A 22 6.22 -15.79 19.07
CA TYR A 22 7.06 -16.35 17.99
C TYR A 22 6.69 -15.89 16.56
N GLY A 23 5.87 -14.84 16.43
CA GLY A 23 5.39 -14.32 15.15
C GLY A 23 6.02 -12.99 14.74
N PRO A 24 5.75 -12.51 13.51
CA PRO A 24 6.18 -11.18 13.08
C PRO A 24 5.51 -10.12 13.95
N THR A 25 6.31 -9.24 14.54
CA THR A 25 5.84 -8.23 15.48
C THR A 25 5.92 -6.83 14.91
N LYS A 26 4.97 -5.99 15.31
CA LYS A 26 5.03 -4.56 15.01
C LYS A 26 6.05 -3.92 15.94
N LYS A 27 6.99 -3.16 15.38
CA LYS A 27 7.92 -2.36 16.17
C LYS A 27 7.14 -1.38 17.05
N THR A 28 7.55 -1.27 18.30
CA THR A 28 7.04 -0.23 19.21
C THR A 28 7.43 1.13 18.65
N ASN A 29 6.50 2.09 18.72
CA ASN A 29 6.84 3.43 18.28
C ASN A 29 7.73 4.09 19.33
N GLU A 30 8.71 4.85 18.86
CA GLU A 30 9.49 5.74 19.70
C GLU A 30 8.59 6.78 20.38
N HIS A 31 9.11 7.45 21.41
CA HIS A 31 8.38 8.39 22.23
C HIS A 31 7.56 9.40 21.40
N PRO A 32 6.29 9.69 21.77
CA PRO A 32 5.48 10.63 21.00
C PRO A 32 6.16 12.01 20.97
N LYS A 33 6.19 12.63 19.79
CA LYS A 33 6.72 14.00 19.65
C LYS A 33 5.81 14.99 20.39
N THR A 34 6.41 15.92 21.12
CA THR A 34 5.70 17.02 21.77
C THR A 34 4.91 17.82 20.73
N ARG A 35 3.61 17.99 20.97
CA ARG A 35 2.73 18.73 20.07
C ARG A 35 2.46 20.12 20.64
N THR A 36 2.78 21.15 19.87
CA THR A 36 2.58 22.56 20.28
C THR A 36 1.19 23.09 19.97
N ARG A 37 0.41 22.38 19.16
CA ARG A 37 -0.92 22.83 18.69
C ARG A 37 -2.05 22.32 19.57
N THR A 38 -3.07 23.16 19.75
CA THR A 38 -4.33 22.85 20.42
C THR A 38 -5.09 21.72 19.72
N THR A 39 -5.87 20.96 20.50
CA THR A 39 -6.78 19.93 19.98
C THR A 39 -8.08 20.56 19.46
N HIS A 40 -8.61 20.00 18.37
CA HIS A 40 -9.92 20.39 17.81
C HIS A 40 -10.80 19.15 17.74
N ILE A 41 -12.11 19.36 17.86
CA ILE A 41 -13.11 18.29 17.77
C ILE A 41 -13.23 17.88 16.30
N ILE A 42 -13.11 16.58 16.04
CA ILE A 42 -13.13 16.02 14.67
C ILE A 42 -14.39 15.19 14.38
N ALA A 43 -15.20 14.90 15.40
CA ALA A 43 -16.37 14.05 15.33
C ALA A 43 -17.58 14.71 16.00
N ASN A 44 -18.79 14.29 15.62
CA ASN A 44 -20.03 14.72 16.26
C ASN A 44 -20.31 13.96 17.57
N ASP A 45 -21.39 14.33 18.27
CA ASP A 45 -21.79 13.70 19.53
C ASP A 45 -22.18 12.21 19.40
N GLN A 46 -22.43 11.75 18.16
CA GLN A 46 -22.72 10.35 17.85
C GLN A 46 -21.47 9.55 17.47
N GLY A 47 -20.30 10.18 17.38
CA GLY A 47 -19.04 9.55 16.99
C GLY A 47 -18.76 9.48 15.49
N HIS A 48 -19.58 10.12 14.64
CA HIS A 48 -19.32 10.25 13.21
C HIS A 48 -18.32 11.38 12.92
N LEU A 49 -17.39 11.14 12.00
CA LEU A 49 -16.43 12.17 11.55
C LEU A 49 -17.15 13.31 10.82
N LEU A 50 -16.64 14.53 10.99
CA LEU A 50 -17.12 15.70 10.24
C LEU A 50 -16.81 15.55 8.73
N PRO A 51 -17.67 16.05 7.83
CA PRO A 51 -17.62 15.76 6.38
C PRO A 51 -16.33 16.18 5.67
N ASN A 52 -15.55 17.10 6.25
CA ASN A 52 -14.30 17.61 5.68
C ASN A 52 -13.05 17.00 6.33
N GLN A 53 -13.22 16.05 7.27
CA GLN A 53 -12.11 15.40 7.93
C GLN A 53 -11.57 14.27 7.05
N LYS A 54 -10.26 14.29 6.78
CA LYS A 54 -9.60 13.22 6.02
C LYS A 54 -9.68 11.91 6.80
N THR A 55 -10.25 10.89 6.18
CA THR A 55 -10.10 9.50 6.58
C THR A 55 -8.82 8.94 5.96
N ALA A 56 -8.12 8.05 6.66
CA ALA A 56 -7.03 7.30 6.07
C ALA A 56 -7.57 6.39 4.94
N PRO A 57 -6.81 6.18 3.85
CA PRO A 57 -7.20 5.21 2.83
C PRO A 57 -7.35 3.82 3.45
N GLY A 58 -8.55 3.23 3.41
CA GLY A 58 -8.86 1.95 4.07
C GLY A 58 -9.52 2.05 5.44
N ASP A 59 -10.03 3.22 5.84
CA ASP A 59 -10.74 3.53 7.11
C ASP A 59 -12.12 2.87 7.27
N CYS A 60 -12.29 1.68 6.70
CA CYS A 60 -13.31 0.77 7.16
C CYS A 60 -12.86 0.26 8.55
N PRO A 61 -13.68 0.36 9.61
CA PRO A 61 -13.34 -0.21 10.92
C PRO A 61 -13.12 -1.74 10.85
N TRP A 62 -13.62 -2.38 9.79
CA TRP A 62 -13.40 -3.79 9.47
C TRP A 62 -12.16 -4.05 8.60
N GLY A 63 -11.35 -3.01 8.32
CA GLY A 63 -10.13 -3.08 7.52
C GLY A 63 -10.42 -3.30 6.02
N ASN A 64 -9.63 -4.13 5.36
CA ASN A 64 -9.87 -4.53 3.97
C ASN A 64 -10.89 -5.67 3.87
N TYR A 65 -11.91 -5.69 4.74
CA TYR A 65 -12.99 -6.66 4.59
C TYR A 65 -13.71 -6.36 3.28
N VAL A 66 -13.58 -7.27 2.34
CA VAL A 66 -14.36 -7.28 1.11
C VAL A 66 -15.34 -8.44 1.27
N GLY A 67 -16.64 -8.16 1.21
CA GLY A 67 -17.67 -9.18 1.36
C GLY A 67 -17.47 -10.31 0.35
N THR A 68 -17.97 -11.51 0.64
CA THR A 68 -17.78 -12.70 -0.23
C THR A 68 -18.17 -12.47 -1.70
N TRP A 69 -19.05 -11.50 -1.97
CA TRP A 69 -19.53 -11.13 -3.30
C TRP A 69 -18.96 -9.82 -3.85
N ASP A 70 -18.33 -9.02 -3.00
CA ASP A 70 -17.58 -7.86 -3.45
C ASP A 70 -16.19 -8.38 -3.85
N LEU A 71 -15.92 -8.47 -5.15
CA LEU A 71 -14.53 -8.63 -5.59
C LEU A 71 -13.88 -7.26 -5.62
N PRO A 72 -12.64 -7.09 -5.13
CA PRO A 72 -11.91 -5.87 -5.40
C PRO A 72 -11.86 -5.67 -6.92
N CYS A 73 -12.03 -4.41 -7.37
CA CYS A 73 -11.98 -4.04 -8.79
C CYS A 73 -10.70 -4.54 -9.50
N HIS A 74 -9.64 -4.85 -8.74
CA HIS A 74 -8.48 -5.60 -9.18
C HIS A 74 -8.14 -6.73 -8.21
N LEU A 75 -8.29 -7.97 -8.67
CA LEU A 75 -7.56 -9.10 -8.09
C LEU A 75 -6.11 -9.00 -8.55
N TYR A 76 -5.16 -9.03 -7.61
CA TYR A 76 -3.77 -9.29 -7.96
C TYR A 76 -3.73 -10.72 -8.52
N GLY A 77 -3.73 -10.85 -9.85
CA GLY A 77 -3.63 -12.14 -10.52
C GLY A 77 -2.42 -12.92 -10.00
N TYR A 78 -2.47 -14.25 -10.10
CA TYR A 78 -1.36 -15.11 -9.74
C TYR A 78 -0.06 -14.59 -10.35
N LYS A 79 0.96 -14.36 -9.51
CA LYS A 79 2.29 -14.01 -10.01
C LYS A 79 2.71 -15.13 -10.96
N VAL A 80 2.96 -14.77 -12.22
CA VAL A 80 3.36 -15.71 -13.30
C VAL A 80 4.49 -16.64 -12.87
N TYR A 81 5.30 -16.22 -11.90
CA TYR A 81 6.45 -16.94 -11.36
C TYR A 81 6.17 -17.94 -10.24
N ASN A 82 4.92 -18.29 -9.91
CA ASN A 82 4.67 -19.35 -8.92
C ASN A 82 4.74 -20.74 -9.60
N PRO A 83 5.83 -21.52 -9.42
CA PRO A 83 6.03 -22.77 -10.14
C PRO A 83 5.11 -23.91 -9.66
N CYS A 84 4.52 -23.80 -8.47
CA CYS A 84 3.77 -24.89 -7.83
C CYS A 84 2.37 -25.13 -8.41
N ALA A 85 1.91 -24.33 -9.38
CA ALA A 85 0.52 -24.35 -9.85
C ALA A 85 0.33 -24.75 -11.33
N ARG A 86 1.41 -24.96 -12.11
CA ARG A 86 1.32 -25.16 -13.57
C ARG A 86 2.35 -26.15 -14.10
N SER A 87 2.07 -26.71 -15.28
CA SER A 87 3.04 -27.48 -16.06
C SER A 87 4.18 -26.58 -16.58
N LYS A 88 5.31 -27.18 -16.95
CA LYS A 88 6.47 -26.46 -17.51
C LYS A 88 6.11 -25.67 -18.77
N GLU A 89 5.42 -26.31 -19.71
CA GLU A 89 4.94 -25.68 -20.95
C GLU A 89 4.01 -24.49 -20.69
N GLY A 90 3.11 -24.62 -19.71
CA GLY A 90 2.20 -23.53 -19.32
C GLY A 90 2.93 -22.33 -18.69
N MET A 91 4.06 -22.57 -18.03
CA MET A 91 4.91 -21.50 -17.48
C MET A 91 5.66 -20.76 -18.59
N GLU A 92 6.28 -21.49 -19.52
CA GLU A 92 7.01 -20.91 -20.67
C GLU A 92 6.08 -20.04 -21.53
N TYR A 93 4.88 -20.54 -21.82
CA TYR A 93 3.86 -19.77 -22.55
C TYR A 93 3.48 -18.46 -21.85
N LEU A 94 3.31 -18.48 -20.52
CA LEU A 94 2.96 -17.27 -19.77
C LEU A 94 4.13 -16.28 -19.65
N GLN A 95 5.36 -16.79 -19.53
CA GLN A 95 6.57 -15.96 -19.55
C GLN A 95 6.69 -15.22 -20.88
N HIS A 96 6.58 -15.94 -21.99
CA HIS A 96 6.60 -15.34 -23.32
C HIS A 96 5.48 -14.29 -23.51
N LYS A 97 4.26 -14.60 -23.06
CA LYS A 97 3.16 -13.63 -23.09
C LYS A 97 3.44 -12.38 -22.26
N LYS A 98 4.06 -12.54 -21.10
CA LYS A 98 4.41 -11.41 -20.24
C LYS A 98 5.45 -10.51 -20.91
N GLU A 99 6.48 -11.09 -21.52
CA GLU A 99 7.53 -10.34 -22.25
C GLU A 99 6.93 -9.48 -23.37
N LEU A 100 5.97 -10.02 -24.13
CA LEU A 100 5.26 -9.26 -25.16
C LEU A 100 4.47 -8.07 -24.60
N VAL A 101 3.80 -8.28 -23.45
CA VAL A 101 3.04 -7.22 -22.78
C VAL A 101 3.96 -6.14 -22.22
N ASP A 102 5.06 -6.54 -21.58
CA ASP A 102 6.05 -5.61 -21.03
C ASP A 102 6.71 -4.80 -22.17
N ALA A 103 7.03 -5.43 -23.29
CA ALA A 103 7.55 -4.74 -24.49
C ALA A 103 6.53 -3.73 -25.07
N ALA A 104 5.24 -4.09 -25.11
CA ALA A 104 4.19 -3.18 -25.57
C ALA A 104 4.02 -1.98 -24.62
N ILE A 105 4.11 -2.21 -23.31
CA ILE A 105 4.08 -1.16 -22.29
C ILE A 105 5.27 -0.22 -22.47
N ASP A 106 6.47 -0.76 -22.70
CA ASP A 106 7.69 0.05 -22.84
C ASP A 106 7.71 0.84 -24.15
N LEU A 107 7.18 0.28 -25.24
CA LEU A 107 6.94 1.00 -26.48
C LEU A 107 5.94 2.15 -26.27
N ALA A 108 4.83 1.89 -25.57
CA ALA A 108 3.84 2.93 -25.26
C ALA A 108 4.44 4.06 -24.40
N LYS A 109 5.30 3.73 -23.42
CA LYS A 109 6.05 4.72 -22.65
C LYS A 109 7.02 5.52 -23.52
N ALA A 110 7.76 4.87 -24.41
CA ALA A 110 8.68 5.53 -25.33
C ALA A 110 7.95 6.52 -26.25
N ASN A 111 6.84 6.09 -26.88
CA ASN A 111 6.00 6.95 -27.72
C ASN A 111 5.45 8.15 -26.94
N LYS A 112 5.03 7.93 -25.68
CA LYS A 112 4.59 9.02 -24.80
C LYS A 112 5.72 10.01 -24.55
N CYS A 113 6.92 9.53 -24.21
CA CYS A 113 8.09 10.38 -24.00
C CYS A 113 8.48 11.18 -25.26
N GLU A 114 8.45 10.57 -26.44
CA GLU A 114 8.71 11.28 -27.71
C GLU A 114 7.66 12.35 -27.99
N SER A 115 6.38 12.05 -27.77
CA SER A 115 5.31 13.03 -27.96
C SER A 115 5.45 14.25 -27.04
N VAL A 116 5.93 14.05 -25.81
CA VAL A 116 6.19 15.12 -24.85
C VAL A 116 7.39 15.97 -25.29
N LYS A 117 8.47 15.35 -25.77
CA LYS A 117 9.64 16.08 -26.31
C LYS A 117 9.26 16.97 -27.49
N LYS A 118 8.49 16.44 -28.45
CA LYS A 118 8.03 17.22 -29.61
C LYS A 118 7.23 18.46 -29.20
N ARG A 119 6.29 18.32 -28.25
CA ARG A 119 5.51 19.45 -27.73
C ARG A 119 6.40 20.51 -27.08
N PHE A 120 7.36 20.09 -26.27
CA PHE A 120 8.31 21.01 -25.63
C PHE A 120 9.18 21.75 -26.65
N ASP A 121 9.69 21.04 -27.67
CA ASP A 121 10.50 21.64 -28.74
C ASP A 121 9.69 22.62 -29.62
N GLU A 122 8.40 22.37 -29.82
CA GLU A 122 7.47 23.30 -30.50
C GLU A 122 7.17 24.55 -29.66
N GLU A 123 6.97 24.41 -28.35
CA GLU A 123 6.79 25.53 -27.43
C GLU A 123 8.02 26.44 -27.34
N MET A 124 9.23 25.87 -27.37
CA MET A 124 10.50 26.62 -27.30
C MET A 124 10.87 27.36 -28.61
N LYS A 125 10.15 27.10 -29.71
CA LYS A 125 10.36 27.77 -31.01
C LYS A 125 9.41 28.95 -31.25
N ASN A 126 8.41 29.14 -30.39
CA ASN A 126 7.52 30.30 -30.38
C ASN A 126 8.02 31.36 -29.41
#